data_AF-A0A485ALJ9-F1
#
_entry.id   AF-A0A485ALJ9-F1
#
_cell.length_a   1.000
_cell.length_b   1.000
_cell.length_c   1.000
_cell.angle_alpha   90.00
_cell.angle_beta   90.00
_cell.angle_gamma   90.00
#
_symmetry.space_group_name_H-M   'P 1'
#
loop_
_entity.id
_entity.type
_entity.pdbx_description
1 polymer ?
#
loop_
_entity_poly.entity_id
_entity_poly.type
_entity_poly.pdbx_seq_one_letter_code
_entity_poly.pdbx_strand_id
1 'polypeptide(L)'
;MFQDNPLLAQLKQQLHSQTPRVEGVVKGTEKGFGFLEVDAQKSYFIPPPQMKKVMHGDRISAVIHTEKERESAEPEELIEPFLTRFVGKVHKKDDRLSIVPDHPLLKDAIPCRADRSVSHDFKEGDWAVAEMRRHPLKGDRGFLCRINPVYYLQRRSFRSVVGYPGSHNLEKEAPDGVATGDAG
;
A
#
# COMPACT_ATOMS: atom_id res chain seq x y z
N MET A 1 -0.49 -38.23 -10.73
CA MET A 1 -1.24 -37.26 -11.54
C MET A 1 -2.67 -37.23 -11.03
N PHE A 2 -3.08 -36.18 -10.33
CA PHE A 2 -4.44 -36.03 -9.78
C PHE A 2 -5.37 -35.50 -10.88
N GLN A 3 -5.78 -36.39 -11.78
CA GLN A 3 -6.73 -36.07 -12.84
C GLN A 3 -8.14 -35.97 -12.25
N ASP A 4 -8.64 -34.74 -12.21
CA ASP A 4 -9.97 -34.35 -12.68
C ASP A 4 -11.14 -35.24 -12.24
N ASN A 5 -11.39 -35.28 -10.93
CA ASN A 5 -12.70 -35.69 -10.42
C ASN A 5 -13.60 -34.44 -10.29
N PRO A 6 -14.64 -34.27 -11.14
CA PRO A 6 -15.48 -33.08 -11.14
C PRO A 6 -16.25 -32.88 -9.81
N LEU A 7 -16.49 -33.96 -9.06
CA LEU A 7 -17.10 -33.90 -7.72
C LEU A 7 -16.17 -33.27 -6.67
N LEU A 8 -14.85 -33.46 -6.79
CA LEU A 8 -13.88 -32.82 -5.88
C LEU A 8 -13.77 -31.31 -6.13
N ALA A 9 -13.91 -30.86 -7.37
CA ALA A 9 -13.96 -29.44 -7.70
C ALA A 9 -15.23 -28.78 -7.13
N GLN A 10 -16.38 -29.46 -7.23
CA GLN A 10 -17.63 -29.00 -6.61
C GLN A 10 -17.56 -28.98 -5.08
N LEU A 11 -17.00 -30.03 -4.45
CA LEU A 11 -16.80 -30.07 -2.98
C LEU A 11 -15.83 -28.99 -2.51
N LYS A 12 -14.75 -28.73 -3.26
CA LYS A 12 -13.87 -27.59 -2.98
C LYS A 12 -14.65 -26.27 -3.10
N GLN A 13 -15.39 -26.03 -4.18
CA GLN A 13 -16.17 -24.79 -4.32
C GLN A 13 -17.20 -24.59 -3.20
N GLN A 14 -17.87 -25.65 -2.76
CA GLN A 14 -18.82 -25.60 -1.64
C GLN A 14 -18.14 -25.30 -0.30
N LEU A 15 -16.96 -25.88 -0.04
CA LEU A 15 -16.19 -25.61 1.18
C LEU A 15 -15.65 -24.17 1.22
N HIS A 16 -15.18 -23.61 0.11
CA HIS A 16 -14.72 -22.22 0.05
C HIS A 16 -15.86 -21.20 0.22
N SER A 17 -17.11 -21.62 0.04
CA SER A 17 -18.27 -20.73 0.13
C SER A 17 -18.83 -20.58 1.55
N GLN A 18 -18.46 -21.49 2.48
CA GLN A 18 -18.95 -21.48 3.86
C GLN A 18 -17.95 -20.90 4.88
N THR A 19 -16.71 -20.61 4.48
CA THR A 19 -15.73 -20.07 5.42
C THR A 19 -16.10 -18.62 5.76
N PRO A 20 -16.13 -18.25 7.05
CA PRO A 20 -16.46 -16.88 7.46
C PRO A 20 -15.40 -15.91 6.92
N ARG A 21 -15.83 -15.05 5.99
CA ARG A 21 -15.07 -13.91 5.52
C ARG A 21 -15.39 -12.72 6.39
N VAL A 22 -14.35 -12.00 6.79
CA VAL A 22 -14.50 -10.76 7.54
C VAL A 22 -13.71 -9.67 6.87
N GLU A 23 -14.28 -8.48 6.82
CA GLU A 23 -13.64 -7.29 6.29
C GLU A 23 -13.09 -6.47 7.45
N GLY A 24 -11.87 -5.96 7.33
CA GLY A 24 -11.27 -5.17 8.39
C GLY A 24 -10.05 -4.38 7.94
N VAL A 25 -9.50 -3.62 8.88
CA VAL A 25 -8.28 -2.84 8.68
C VAL A 25 -7.09 -3.57 9.30
N VAL A 26 -6.02 -3.71 8.53
CA VAL A 26 -4.78 -4.34 8.98
C VAL A 26 -4.02 -3.38 9.90
N LYS A 27 -3.78 -3.78 11.14
CA LYS A 27 -2.84 -3.14 12.07
C LYS A 27 -1.59 -4.00 12.23
N GLY A 28 -0.56 -3.66 11.46
CA GLY A 28 0.77 -4.23 11.63
C GLY A 28 1.45 -3.75 12.93
N THR A 29 2.24 -4.63 13.55
CA THR A 29 3.13 -4.33 14.67
C THR A 29 4.59 -4.51 14.26
N GLU A 30 5.53 -3.89 14.98
CA GLU A 30 6.98 -3.97 14.67
C GLU A 30 7.57 -5.39 14.80
N LYS A 31 6.84 -6.30 15.45
CA LYS A 31 7.27 -7.69 15.66
C LYS A 31 7.00 -8.59 14.44
N GLY A 32 6.48 -8.03 13.34
CA GLY A 32 6.22 -8.75 12.08
C GLY A 32 4.92 -9.55 12.05
N PHE A 33 4.12 -9.51 13.12
CA PHE A 33 2.72 -9.95 13.12
C PHE A 33 1.79 -8.74 13.12
N GLY A 34 0.53 -8.95 12.77
CA GLY A 34 -0.47 -7.90 12.78
C GLY A 34 -1.81 -8.40 13.29
N PHE A 35 -2.77 -7.49 13.32
CA PHE A 35 -4.16 -7.78 13.67
C PHE A 35 -5.08 -7.23 12.58
N LEU A 36 -6.15 -7.94 12.28
CA LEU A 36 -7.23 -7.44 11.46
C LEU A 36 -8.33 -6.93 12.39
N GLU A 37 -8.52 -5.63 12.44
CA GLU A 37 -9.63 -5.03 13.19
C GLU A 37 -10.87 -4.97 12.29
N VAL A 38 -11.90 -5.73 12.67
CA VAL A 38 -13.20 -5.74 11.98
C VAL A 38 -14.13 -4.72 12.63
N ASP A 39 -14.14 -4.68 13.96
CA ASP A 39 -14.92 -3.77 14.78
C ASP A 39 -14.08 -3.30 15.98
N ALA A 40 -14.54 -2.26 16.70
CA ALA A 40 -13.85 -1.71 17.87
C ALA A 40 -13.57 -2.71 19.00
N GLN A 41 -14.26 -3.86 19.01
CA GLN A 41 -14.12 -4.91 20.03
C GLN A 41 -13.60 -6.24 19.47
N LYS A 42 -13.43 -6.37 18.14
CA LYS A 42 -13.10 -7.65 17.52
C LYS A 42 -11.89 -7.53 16.60
N SER A 43 -10.81 -8.19 17.01
CA SER A 43 -9.53 -8.21 16.30
C SER A 43 -9.07 -9.64 16.07
N TYR A 44 -8.71 -9.98 14.84
CA TYR A 44 -8.18 -11.29 14.47
C TYR A 44 -6.66 -11.24 14.31
N PHE A 45 -5.96 -12.31 14.67
CA PHE A 45 -4.50 -12.34 14.56
C PHE A 45 -4.05 -12.67 13.13
N ILE A 46 -3.18 -11.85 12.55
CA ILE A 46 -2.57 -12.10 11.24
C ILE A 46 -1.14 -12.64 11.47
N PRO A 47 -0.85 -13.89 11.10
CA PRO A 47 0.46 -14.47 11.34
C PRO A 47 1.53 -13.84 10.42
N PRO A 48 2.81 -13.86 10.83
CA PRO A 48 3.90 -13.23 10.06
C PRO A 48 4.03 -13.62 8.57
N PRO A 49 3.78 -14.89 8.17
CA PRO A 49 3.80 -15.25 6.74
C PRO A 49 2.73 -14.52 5.93
N GLN A 50 1.56 -14.28 6.52
CA GLN A 50 0.44 -13.60 5.87
C GLN A 50 0.61 -12.08 5.88
N MET A 51 1.26 -11.53 6.92
CA MET A 51 1.63 -10.12 6.97
C MET A 51 2.53 -9.67 5.82
N LYS A 52 3.32 -10.58 5.22
CA LYS A 52 4.14 -10.24 4.02
C LYS A 52 3.30 -9.91 2.78
N LYS A 53 2.01 -10.26 2.77
CA LYS A 53 1.09 -10.02 1.64
C LYS A 53 0.34 -8.68 1.76
N VAL A 54 0.33 -8.06 2.93
CA VAL A 54 -0.50 -6.90 3.27
C VAL A 54 0.34 -5.80 3.91
N MET A 55 -0.11 -4.55 3.85
CA MET A 55 0.50 -3.44 4.56
C MET A 55 -0.36 -2.98 5.72
N HIS A 56 0.27 -2.28 6.68
CA HIS A 56 -0.47 -1.60 7.72
C HIS A 56 -1.39 -0.54 7.11
N GLY A 57 -2.64 -0.51 7.60
CA GLY A 57 -3.69 0.39 7.15
C GLY A 57 -4.53 -0.15 5.99
N ASP A 58 -4.11 -1.23 5.32
CA ASP A 58 -4.88 -1.79 4.21
C ASP A 58 -6.21 -2.33 4.72
N ARG A 59 -7.28 -2.05 3.97
CA ARG A 59 -8.58 -2.65 4.19
C ARG A 59 -8.70 -3.91 3.35
N ILE A 60 -8.85 -5.04 4.00
CA ILE A 60 -8.83 -6.36 3.35
C ILE A 60 -10.05 -7.18 3.76
N SER A 61 -10.43 -8.11 2.90
CA SER A 61 -11.25 -9.26 3.24
C SER A 61 -10.33 -10.43 3.61
N ALA A 62 -10.57 -11.05 4.75
CA ALA A 62 -9.80 -12.18 5.24
C ALA A 62 -10.70 -13.34 5.63
N VAL A 63 -10.19 -14.54 5.42
CA VAL A 63 -10.82 -15.78 5.86
C VAL A 63 -10.32 -16.11 7.26
N ILE A 64 -11.24 -16.38 8.17
CA ILE A 64 -10.88 -16.72 9.56
C ILE A 64 -10.72 -18.23 9.70
N HIS A 65 -9.53 -18.64 10.14
CA HIS A 65 -9.19 -20.01 10.49
C HIS A 65 -9.01 -20.13 12.00
N THR A 66 -9.83 -20.97 12.63
CA THR A 66 -9.71 -21.31 14.04
C THR A 66 -8.84 -22.56 14.19
N GLU A 67 -7.58 -22.40 14.56
CA GLU A 67 -6.68 -23.52 14.87
C GLU A 67 -6.37 -23.54 16.36
N LYS A 68 -6.69 -24.66 17.03
CA LYS A 68 -6.26 -24.97 18.41
C LYS A 68 -6.40 -23.77 19.37
N GLU A 69 -7.58 -23.16 19.40
CA GLU A 69 -7.97 -22.01 20.24
C GLU A 69 -7.48 -20.62 19.79
N ARG A 70 -6.74 -20.49 18.67
CA ARG A 70 -6.40 -19.18 18.09
C ARG A 70 -7.14 -18.94 16.79
N GLU A 71 -7.80 -17.79 16.71
CA GLU A 71 -8.38 -17.29 15.46
C GLU A 71 -7.31 -16.57 14.66
N SER A 72 -6.97 -17.12 13.51
CA SER A 72 -6.03 -16.54 12.55
C SER A 72 -6.76 -16.00 11.33
N ALA A 73 -6.35 -14.84 10.85
CA ALA A 73 -6.87 -14.23 9.65
C ALA A 73 -5.91 -14.46 8.48
N GLU A 74 -6.41 -15.08 7.41
CA GLU A 74 -5.71 -15.19 6.13
C GLU A 74 -6.28 -14.16 5.13
N PRO A 75 -5.48 -13.17 4.69
CA PRO A 75 -5.88 -12.21 3.67
C PRO A 75 -6.27 -12.90 2.35
N GLU A 76 -7.48 -12.65 1.87
CA GLU A 76 -7.99 -13.16 0.60
C GLU A 76 -8.01 -12.07 -0.47
N GLU A 77 -8.61 -10.91 -0.17
CA GLU A 77 -8.82 -9.84 -1.14
C GLU A 77 -8.52 -8.45 -0.56
N LEU A 78 -8.00 -7.55 -1.40
CA LEU A 78 -7.76 -6.15 -1.05
C LEU A 78 -8.96 -5.31 -1.46
N ILE A 79 -9.62 -4.69 -0.48
CA ILE A 79 -10.75 -3.78 -0.70
C ILE A 79 -10.19 -2.38 -0.99
N GLU A 80 -9.39 -1.86 -0.06
CA GLU A 80 -8.86 -0.51 -0.15
C GLU A 80 -7.38 -0.48 0.24
N PRO A 81 -6.47 -0.06 -0.67
CA PRO A 81 -5.08 0.14 -0.34
C PRO A 81 -4.91 1.39 0.52
N PHE A 82 -4.11 1.30 1.57
CA PHE A 82 -3.74 2.45 2.39
C PHE A 82 -2.83 3.42 1.65
N LEU A 83 -1.85 2.87 0.92
CA LEU A 83 -0.85 3.64 0.18
C LEU A 83 -1.13 3.60 -1.31
N THR A 84 -1.58 4.71 -1.88
CA THR A 84 -1.70 4.92 -3.33
C THR A 84 -0.58 5.81 -3.83
N ARG A 85 -0.47 7.03 -3.29
CA ARG A 85 0.60 8.00 -3.54
C ARG A 85 1.18 8.45 -2.20
N PHE A 86 2.50 8.35 -2.05
CA PHE A 86 3.17 8.69 -0.80
C PHE A 86 4.52 9.36 -1.05
N VAL A 87 4.98 10.06 -0.03
CA VAL A 87 6.31 10.66 0.01
C VAL A 87 7.19 9.77 0.87
N GLY A 88 8.43 9.57 0.47
CA GLY A 88 9.36 8.77 1.23
C GLY A 88 10.81 9.07 0.91
N LYS A 89 11.68 8.49 1.74
CA LYS A 89 13.12 8.60 1.59
C LYS A 89 13.63 7.43 0.75
N VAL A 90 14.40 7.74 -0.29
CA VAL A 90 14.98 6.75 -1.20
C VAL A 90 16.22 6.13 -0.57
N HIS A 91 16.28 4.82 -0.62
CA HIS A 91 17.44 3.99 -0.26
C HIS A 91 17.89 3.24 -1.51
N LYS A 92 19.16 3.40 -1.89
CA LYS A 92 19.78 2.70 -3.03
C LYS A 92 20.77 1.68 -2.49
N LYS A 93 20.54 0.39 -2.75
CA LYS A 93 21.44 -0.70 -2.36
C LYS A 93 21.73 -1.59 -3.56
N ASP A 94 23.00 -1.73 -3.94
CA ASP A 94 23.47 -2.64 -5.01
C ASP A 94 22.61 -2.56 -6.29
N ASP A 95 22.38 -1.33 -6.77
CA ASP A 95 21.56 -1.00 -7.96
C ASP A 95 20.03 -1.21 -7.80
N ARG A 96 19.57 -1.64 -6.62
CA ARG A 96 18.14 -1.69 -6.29
C ARG A 96 17.71 -0.41 -5.57
N LEU A 97 16.70 0.24 -6.12
CA LEU A 97 16.03 1.36 -5.48
C LEU A 97 14.92 0.83 -4.57
N SER A 98 14.87 1.35 -3.36
CA SER A 98 13.78 1.16 -2.41
C SER A 98 13.37 2.52 -1.85
N ILE A 99 12.13 2.65 -1.40
CA ILE A 99 11.63 3.86 -0.76
C ILE A 99 10.98 3.48 0.57
N VAL A 100 11.32 4.21 1.62
CA VAL A 100 10.69 4.09 2.93
C VAL A 100 9.66 5.21 3.06
N PRO A 101 8.35 4.92 3.15
CA PRO A 101 7.32 5.92 3.34
C PRO A 101 7.56 6.76 4.60
N ASP A 102 7.26 8.06 4.54
CA ASP A 102 7.32 8.95 5.71
C ASP A 102 6.05 8.80 6.58
N HIS A 103 5.91 7.63 7.20
CA HIS A 103 4.80 7.33 8.09
C HIS A 103 5.30 6.58 9.33
N PRO A 104 4.90 6.97 10.56
CA PRO A 104 5.46 6.41 11.80
C PRO A 104 5.27 4.90 11.95
N LEU A 105 4.23 4.35 11.32
CA LEU A 105 3.88 2.92 11.38
C LEU A 105 4.41 2.10 10.20
N LEU A 106 4.96 2.75 9.15
CA LEU A 106 5.47 2.08 7.96
C LEU A 106 6.98 2.22 7.90
N LYS A 107 7.69 1.23 8.47
CA LYS A 107 9.16 1.21 8.51
C LYS A 107 9.78 0.31 7.43
N ASP A 108 8.94 -0.35 6.64
CA ASP A 108 9.39 -1.29 5.63
C ASP A 108 9.85 -0.57 4.36
N ALA A 109 11.02 -0.95 3.87
CA ALA A 109 11.56 -0.44 2.61
C ALA A 109 10.86 -1.14 1.44
N ILE A 110 10.09 -0.38 0.67
CA ILE A 110 9.35 -0.91 -0.48
C ILE A 110 10.23 -0.79 -1.72
N PRO A 111 10.47 -1.89 -2.46
CA PRO A 111 11.26 -1.81 -3.69
C PRO A 111 10.53 -0.95 -4.71
N CYS A 112 11.29 -0.09 -5.38
CA CYS A 112 10.75 0.84 -6.36
C CYS A 112 11.54 0.83 -7.65
N ARG A 113 10.90 1.30 -8.73
CA ARG A 113 11.57 1.56 -10.00
C ARG A 113 11.37 3.02 -10.36
N ALA A 114 12.44 3.64 -10.81
CA ALA A 114 12.37 4.93 -11.47
C ALA A 114 11.61 4.79 -12.78
N ASP A 115 10.77 5.78 -13.10
CA ASP A 115 10.21 5.88 -14.43
C ASP A 115 11.31 6.09 -15.47
N ARG A 116 11.11 5.63 -16.70
CA ARG A 116 12.06 5.83 -17.82
C ARG A 116 12.25 7.31 -18.16
N SER A 117 11.28 8.15 -17.81
CA SER A 117 11.34 9.60 -17.97
C SER A 117 12.18 10.31 -16.91
N VAL A 118 12.64 9.60 -15.87
CA VAL A 118 13.45 10.18 -14.81
C VAL A 118 14.91 10.19 -15.24
N SER A 119 15.39 11.37 -15.61
CA SER A 119 16.81 11.59 -15.92
C SER A 119 17.68 11.82 -14.66
N HIS A 120 17.09 11.76 -13.46
CA HIS A 120 17.81 11.99 -12.20
C HIS A 120 18.36 10.68 -11.63
N ASP A 121 19.67 10.65 -11.34
CA ASP A 121 20.28 9.53 -10.64
C ASP A 121 20.02 9.66 -9.13
N PHE A 122 19.06 8.90 -8.63
CA PHE A 122 18.69 8.89 -7.22
C PHE A 122 19.86 8.46 -6.36
N LYS A 123 20.14 9.25 -5.31
CA LYS A 123 21.12 8.93 -4.28
C LYS A 123 20.43 8.50 -3.00
N GLU A 124 21.20 7.85 -2.14
CA GLU A 124 20.71 7.48 -0.82
C GLU A 124 20.35 8.74 -0.02
N GLY A 125 19.13 8.76 0.48
CA GLY A 125 18.59 9.83 1.30
C GLY A 125 17.89 10.96 0.56
N ASP A 126 17.69 10.82 -0.75
CA ASP A 126 16.84 11.72 -1.52
C ASP A 126 15.36 11.51 -1.18
N TRP A 127 14.57 12.59 -1.28
CA TRP A 127 13.13 12.54 -1.08
C TRP A 127 12.43 12.46 -2.41
N ALA A 128 11.49 11.53 -2.51
CA ALA A 128 10.74 11.31 -3.74
C ALA A 128 9.27 11.01 -3.46
N VAL A 129 8.43 11.37 -4.43
CA VAL A 129 7.02 10.96 -4.45
C VAL A 129 6.92 9.66 -5.25
N ALA A 130 6.34 8.63 -4.63
CA ALA A 130 6.12 7.34 -5.26
C ALA A 130 4.63 6.98 -5.28
N GLU A 131 4.28 6.16 -6.26
CA GLU A 131 2.95 5.59 -6.42
C GLU A 131 3.04 4.07 -6.33
N MET A 132 2.13 3.46 -5.57
CA MET A 132 1.98 2.02 -5.48
C MET A 132 1.43 1.48 -6.80
N ARG A 133 2.14 0.52 -7.40
CA ARG A 133 1.73 -0.10 -8.68
C ARG A 133 1.38 -1.57 -8.56
N ARG A 134 2.08 -2.28 -7.68
CA ARG A 134 1.86 -3.71 -7.47
C ARG A 134 1.58 -4.02 -6.02
N HIS A 135 0.64 -4.92 -5.80
CA HIS A 135 0.20 -5.33 -4.49
C HIS A 135 0.04 -6.86 -4.45
N PRO A 136 0.60 -7.58 -3.46
CA PRO A 136 0.53 -9.05 -3.42
C PRO A 136 -0.89 -9.61 -3.50
N LEU A 137 -1.85 -8.98 -2.82
CA LEU A 137 -3.27 -9.35 -2.89
C LEU A 137 -3.93 -9.18 -4.27
N LYS A 138 -3.31 -8.46 -5.22
CA LYS A 138 -3.78 -8.39 -6.61
C LYS A 138 -3.21 -9.52 -7.49
N GLY A 139 -2.49 -10.47 -6.89
CA GLY A 139 -1.80 -11.55 -7.60
C GLY A 139 -0.35 -11.23 -8.00
N ASP A 140 0.18 -10.09 -7.57
CA ASP A 140 1.59 -9.75 -7.80
C ASP A 140 2.53 -10.54 -6.87
N ARG A 141 3.78 -10.73 -7.29
CA ARG A 141 4.81 -11.41 -6.47
C ARG A 141 5.25 -10.63 -5.23
N GLY A 142 4.93 -9.35 -5.12
CA GLY A 142 5.42 -8.46 -4.07
C GLY A 142 4.95 -7.03 -4.28
N PHE A 143 5.21 -6.18 -3.29
CA PHE A 143 5.00 -4.75 -3.40
C PHE A 143 5.98 -4.15 -4.41
N LEU A 144 5.51 -3.26 -5.28
CA LEU A 144 6.36 -2.49 -6.17
C LEU A 144 5.80 -1.08 -6.32
N CYS A 145 6.65 -0.11 -6.05
CA CYS A 145 6.33 1.30 -6.26
C CYS A 145 7.02 1.84 -7.52
N ARG A 146 6.41 2.85 -8.13
CA ARG A 146 7.02 3.64 -9.19
C ARG A 146 7.28 5.03 -8.66
N ILE A 147 8.47 5.54 -8.88
CA ILE A 147 8.80 6.91 -8.50
C ILE A 147 8.32 7.87 -9.60
N ASN A 148 7.57 8.91 -9.25
CA ASN A 148 7.01 9.87 -10.20
C ASN A 148 8.03 10.99 -10.53
N PRO A 149 8.31 11.29 -11.81
CA PRO A 149 9.36 12.22 -12.26
C PRO A 149 9.29 13.66 -11.75
N VAL A 150 8.12 14.11 -11.30
CA VAL A 150 7.85 15.55 -11.10
C VAL A 150 8.41 16.08 -9.77
N TYR A 151 8.74 15.22 -8.80
CA TYR A 151 9.04 15.65 -7.43
C TYR A 151 10.28 14.97 -6.84
N TYR A 152 11.46 15.45 -7.22
CA TYR A 152 12.74 15.12 -6.58
C TYR A 152 13.32 16.38 -5.95
N LEU A 153 13.36 16.43 -4.63
CA LEU A 153 14.01 17.54 -3.94
C LEU A 153 15.44 17.11 -3.56
N GLN A 154 16.42 17.59 -4.34
CA GLN A 154 17.81 17.60 -3.92
C GLN A 154 17.95 18.55 -2.73
N ARG A 155 17.82 18.03 -1.50
CA ARG A 155 18.43 18.50 -0.26
C ARG A 155 18.54 20.02 -0.03
N ARG A 156 17.62 20.85 -0.52
CA ARG A 156 17.51 22.27 -0.19
C ARG A 156 16.15 22.52 0.48
N SER A 157 16.20 22.37 1.80
CA SER A 157 15.30 23.00 2.77
C SER A 157 13.80 22.69 2.65
N PHE A 158 13.37 21.57 3.24
CA PHE A 158 11.97 21.33 3.63
C PHE A 158 11.66 21.82 5.06
N ARG A 159 12.45 22.74 5.63
CA ARG A 159 12.19 23.23 7.00
C ARG A 159 11.37 24.51 7.06
N SER A 160 10.95 25.08 5.93
CA SER A 160 10.23 26.36 5.88
C SER A 160 8.80 26.31 5.33
N VAL A 161 8.24 25.13 5.02
CA VAL A 161 6.82 25.01 4.68
C VAL A 161 6.19 23.85 5.46
N VAL A 162 6.11 24.03 6.78
CA VAL A 162 5.05 23.37 7.54
C VAL A 162 3.77 24.11 7.22
N GLY A 163 2.86 23.41 6.54
CA GLY A 163 1.48 23.83 6.35
C GLY A 163 1.06 23.82 4.90
N TYR A 164 0.71 22.65 4.35
CA TYR A 164 -0.44 22.50 3.45
C TYR A 164 -0.87 21.01 3.42
N PRO A 165 -2.13 20.69 3.75
CA PRO A 165 -2.61 19.32 3.91
C PRO A 165 -2.79 18.65 2.54
N GLY A 166 -1.88 17.73 2.21
CA GLY A 166 -1.89 16.97 0.95
C GLY A 166 -2.90 15.83 0.90
N SER A 167 -4.17 16.08 1.28
CA SER A 167 -5.29 15.15 1.07
C SER A 167 -6.26 15.61 -0.02
N HIS A 168 -6.10 16.83 -0.54
CA HIS A 168 -6.96 17.34 -1.60
C HIS A 168 -6.13 17.60 -2.86
N ASN A 169 -6.53 16.91 -3.92
CA ASN A 169 -6.10 17.11 -5.29
C ASN A 169 -6.58 18.49 -5.76
N LEU A 170 -5.82 19.55 -5.44
CA LEU A 170 -6.07 20.88 -6.03
C LEU A 170 -5.22 21.03 -7.29
N GLU A 171 -5.90 21.28 -8.41
CA GLU A 171 -5.28 21.75 -9.65
C GLU A 171 -4.42 22.99 -9.37
N LYS A 172 -3.19 22.97 -9.90
CA LYS A 172 -2.19 24.04 -9.78
C LYS A 172 -2.22 25.01 -10.96
N GLU A 173 -3.37 25.20 -11.60
CA GLU A 173 -3.51 26.23 -12.64
C GLU A 173 -4.54 27.26 -12.20
N ALA A 174 -4.11 28.52 -12.09
CA ALA A 174 -5.02 29.64 -11.91
C ALA A 174 -5.87 29.75 -13.19
N PRO A 175 -7.21 29.89 -13.08
CA PRO A 175 -8.02 30.16 -14.26
C PRO A 175 -7.63 31.53 -14.82
N ASP A 176 -7.27 31.58 -16.10
CA ASP A 176 -7.09 32.82 -16.87
C ASP A 176 -8.45 33.54 -16.98
N GLY A 177 -8.77 34.32 -15.95
CA GLY A 177 -9.91 35.21 -15.93
C GLY A 177 -9.65 36.40 -16.84
N VAL A 178 -10.16 36.33 -18.07
CA VAL A 178 -10.25 37.49 -18.98
C VAL A 178 -11.14 38.54 -18.32
N ALA A 179 -10.55 39.66 -17.90
CA ALA A 179 -11.30 40.80 -17.41
C ALA A 179 -12.05 41.47 -18.58
N THR A 180 -13.36 41.25 -18.69
CA THR A 180 -14.25 42.09 -19.49
C THR A 180 -14.35 43.46 -18.81
N GLY A 181 -13.65 44.44 -19.37
CA GLY A 181 -13.84 45.84 -19.04
C GLY A 181 -15.06 46.38 -19.77
N ASP A 182 -16.18 46.53 -19.04
CA ASP A 182 -17.28 47.41 -19.44
C ASP A 182 -17.12 48.75 -18.70
N ALA A 183 -16.74 49.79 -19.44
CA ALA A 183 -16.96 51.19 -19.07
C ALA A 183 -16.84 52.06 -20.33
N GLY A 184 -17.98 52.56 -20.84
CA GLY A 184 -18.08 53.49 -21.96
C GLY A 184 -19.47 53.51 -22.57
#